data_AF-A0A7S0W772-F1
#
_entry.id   AF-A0A7S0W772-F1
#
_cell.length_a   1.000
_cell.length_b   1.000
_cell.length_c   1.000
_cell.angle_alpha   90.00
_cell.angle_beta   90.00
_cell.angle_gamma   90.00
#
_symmetry.space_group_name_H-M   'P 1'
#
loop_
_entity.id
_entity.type
_entity.pdbx_description
1 polymer ?
#
loop_
_entity_poly.entity_id
_entity_poly.type
_entity_poly.pdbx_seq_one_letter_code
_entity_poly.pdbx_strand_id
1 'polypeptide(L)'
;RGSTDGTGSAALFNLCFGLAFDPTGDNSRVLVGDHTSVRVVDLSTQEVTTIVGNLGTPGNAVGSGAESEIKDVRGLAFSPDGQTLYVVERQNHMIKAIRMCPTKCNAQCATGYYQNLETSCHPDFFPSCAA
;
A
#
# COMPACT_ATOMS: atom_id res chain seq x y z
N ARG A 1 -18.19 5.33 -8.99
CA ARG A 1 -16.77 5.76 -9.10
C ARG A 1 -16.51 6.75 -7.99
N GLY A 2 -15.51 6.54 -7.17
CA GLY A 2 -15.21 7.35 -5.98
C GLY A 2 -14.08 6.71 -5.19
N SER A 3 -13.82 7.19 -4.00
CA SER A 3 -12.70 6.73 -3.18
C SER A 3 -13.09 6.52 -1.72
N THR A 4 -14.36 6.21 -1.46
CA THR A 4 -14.86 6.02 -0.10
C THR A 4 -14.43 4.64 0.41
N ASP A 5 -13.78 4.61 1.57
CA ASP A 5 -13.59 3.36 2.33
C ASP A 5 -14.93 2.90 2.90
N GLY A 6 -15.08 1.59 3.13
CA GLY A 6 -16.33 1.03 3.66
C GLY A 6 -16.47 -0.45 3.39
N THR A 7 -17.62 -1.00 3.75
CA THR A 7 -17.91 -2.43 3.61
C THR A 7 -18.85 -2.69 2.44
N GLY A 8 -18.51 -3.68 1.60
CA GLY A 8 -19.36 -4.12 0.49
C GLY A 8 -19.72 -2.98 -0.46
N SER A 9 -21.01 -2.74 -0.68
CA SER A 9 -21.51 -1.70 -1.59
C SER A 9 -21.27 -0.26 -1.11
N ALA A 10 -20.84 -0.06 0.15
CA ALA A 10 -20.48 1.27 0.64
C ALA A 10 -19.09 1.73 0.18
N ALA A 11 -18.21 0.79 -0.16
CA ALA A 11 -16.89 1.10 -0.70
C ALA A 11 -16.97 1.55 -2.16
N LEU A 12 -16.21 2.59 -2.50
CA LEU A 12 -16.10 3.09 -3.88
C LEU A 12 -14.66 3.05 -4.34
N PHE A 13 -14.49 2.71 -5.63
CA PHE A 13 -13.20 2.69 -6.32
C PHE A 13 -13.16 3.65 -7.51
N ASN A 14 -11.95 3.99 -7.91
CA ASN A 14 -11.59 4.90 -8.98
C ASN A 14 -10.45 4.35 -9.84
N LEU A 15 -10.80 3.74 -10.98
CA LEU A 15 -9.84 3.21 -11.96
C LEU A 15 -8.88 2.17 -11.36
N CYS A 16 -9.42 1.04 -10.91
CA CYS A 16 -8.61 -0.10 -10.47
C CYS A 16 -7.78 -0.67 -11.62
N PHE A 17 -6.46 -0.83 -11.41
CA PHE A 17 -5.58 -1.44 -12.40
C PHE A 17 -4.72 -2.58 -11.84
N GLY A 18 -4.11 -2.39 -10.67
CA GLY A 18 -3.26 -3.39 -10.03
C GLY A 18 -4.01 -4.23 -9.01
N LEU A 19 -3.66 -5.52 -8.90
CA LEU A 19 -4.16 -6.43 -7.88
C LEU A 19 -3.01 -7.32 -7.37
N ALA A 20 -2.91 -7.53 -6.06
CA ALA A 20 -2.01 -8.52 -5.46
C ALA A 20 -2.65 -9.16 -4.23
N PHE A 21 -2.48 -10.46 -4.04
CA PHE A 21 -2.84 -11.11 -2.78
C PHE A 21 -1.86 -10.72 -1.69
N ASP A 22 -2.37 -10.55 -0.47
CA ASP A 22 -1.53 -10.39 0.71
C ASP A 22 -0.84 -11.71 1.07
N PRO A 23 0.51 -11.78 1.07
CA PRO A 23 1.25 -13.00 1.33
C PRO A 23 1.33 -13.36 2.82
N THR A 24 0.89 -12.48 3.73
CA THR A 24 1.01 -12.66 5.19
C THR A 24 -0.12 -13.48 5.81
N GLY A 25 -1.08 -13.93 5.01
CA GLY A 25 -2.29 -14.60 5.49
C GLY A 25 -2.74 -15.80 4.63
N ASP A 26 -3.97 -16.23 4.88
CA ASP A 26 -4.69 -17.32 4.22
C ASP A 26 -5.30 -16.91 2.86
N ASN A 27 -4.70 -15.94 2.16
CA ASN A 27 -5.27 -15.29 0.97
C ASN A 27 -6.62 -14.59 1.21
N SER A 28 -6.97 -14.25 2.46
CA SER A 28 -8.20 -13.51 2.79
C SER A 28 -8.15 -12.02 2.44
N ARG A 29 -7.00 -11.47 2.06
CA ARG A 29 -6.85 -10.05 1.72
C ARG A 29 -6.24 -9.85 0.36
N VAL A 30 -6.75 -8.85 -0.37
CA VAL A 30 -6.19 -8.39 -1.65
C VAL A 30 -5.91 -6.90 -1.62
N LEU A 31 -4.78 -6.52 -2.19
CA LEU A 31 -4.41 -5.14 -2.41
C LEU A 31 -4.83 -4.72 -3.82
N VAL A 32 -5.44 -3.54 -3.92
CA VAL A 32 -5.95 -2.96 -5.16
C VAL A 32 -5.27 -1.62 -5.40
N GLY A 33 -4.70 -1.45 -6.59
CA GLY A 33 -4.18 -0.17 -7.05
C GLY A 33 -5.31 0.67 -7.60
N ASP A 34 -5.71 1.70 -6.87
CA ASP A 34 -6.90 2.52 -7.09
C ASP A 34 -6.53 3.96 -7.50
N HIS A 35 -5.93 4.08 -8.68
CA HIS A 35 -5.44 5.33 -9.31
C HIS A 35 -4.43 6.15 -8.49
N THR A 36 -4.84 6.80 -7.40
CA THR A 36 -3.97 7.61 -6.51
C THR A 36 -3.77 6.98 -5.14
N SER A 37 -4.21 5.74 -4.95
CA SER A 37 -4.03 5.00 -3.70
C SER A 37 -3.79 3.52 -3.92
N VAL A 38 -3.31 2.87 -2.86
CA VAL A 38 -3.35 1.43 -2.70
C VAL A 38 -4.32 1.12 -1.56
N ARG A 39 -5.27 0.23 -1.81
CA ARG A 39 -6.32 -0.15 -0.86
C ARG A 39 -6.25 -1.64 -0.57
N VAL A 40 -6.62 -2.04 0.64
CA VAL A 40 -6.79 -3.44 1.03
C VAL A 40 -8.27 -3.77 1.05
N VAL A 41 -8.63 -4.92 0.51
CA VAL A 41 -9.96 -5.53 0.62
C VAL A 41 -9.83 -6.80 1.43
N ASP A 42 -10.51 -6.86 2.57
CA ASP A 42 -10.75 -8.10 3.29
C ASP A 42 -11.88 -8.87 2.61
N LEU A 43 -11.59 -10.05 2.07
CA LEU A 43 -12.54 -10.86 1.31
C LEU A 43 -13.58 -11.54 2.21
N SER A 44 -13.29 -11.68 3.51
CA SER A 44 -14.21 -12.31 4.48
C SER A 44 -15.24 -11.32 4.99
N THR A 45 -14.83 -10.08 5.27
CA THR A 45 -15.71 -9.02 5.79
C THR A 45 -16.22 -8.08 4.70
N GLN A 46 -15.61 -8.10 3.52
CA GLN A 46 -15.81 -7.14 2.42
C GLN A 46 -15.42 -5.70 2.78
N GLU A 47 -14.60 -5.51 3.82
CA GLU A 47 -14.11 -4.21 4.23
C GLU A 47 -13.00 -3.72 3.29
N VAL A 48 -13.11 -2.47 2.86
CA VAL A 48 -12.10 -1.77 2.06
C VAL A 48 -11.48 -0.66 2.89
N THR A 49 -10.15 -0.67 2.98
CA THR A 49 -9.35 0.33 3.69
C THR A 49 -8.25 0.89 2.80
N THR A 50 -7.99 2.20 2.90
CA THR A 50 -6.87 2.85 2.22
C THR A 50 -5.61 2.69 3.06
N ILE A 51 -4.54 2.11 2.48
CA ILE A 51 -3.27 1.91 3.21
C ILE A 51 -2.20 2.91 2.82
N VAL A 52 -2.22 3.42 1.59
CA VAL A 52 -1.25 4.39 1.07
C VAL A 52 -1.91 5.27 0.03
N GLY A 53 -1.51 6.54 0.00
CA GLY A 53 -2.02 7.51 -0.96
C GLY A 53 -3.06 8.41 -0.32
N ASN A 54 -3.08 9.66 -0.75
CA ASN A 54 -4.17 10.57 -0.44
C ASN A 54 -5.11 10.68 -1.66
N LEU A 55 -6.38 10.50 -1.37
CA LEU A 55 -7.43 10.38 -2.37
C LEU A 55 -7.72 11.76 -2.97
N GLY A 56 -7.33 11.93 -4.24
CA GLY A 56 -7.57 13.18 -4.98
C GLY A 56 -6.39 14.16 -5.01
N THR A 57 -5.29 13.87 -4.32
CA THR A 57 -4.04 14.65 -4.39
C THR A 57 -2.93 13.80 -5.01
N PRO A 58 -2.93 13.62 -6.34
CA PRO A 58 -1.85 12.92 -7.03
C PRO A 58 -0.55 13.71 -6.92
N GLY A 59 0.52 13.03 -6.60
CA GLY A 59 1.85 13.60 -6.53
C GLY A 59 2.89 12.51 -6.33
N ASN A 60 4.07 12.86 -5.83
CA ASN A 60 5.17 11.92 -5.66
C ASN A 60 5.81 11.98 -4.26
N ALA A 61 5.24 12.76 -3.34
CA ALA A 61 5.73 12.88 -1.98
C ALA A 61 5.90 11.52 -1.30
N VAL A 62 6.95 11.42 -0.48
CA VAL A 62 7.18 10.29 0.41
C VAL A 62 6.54 10.61 1.75
N GLY A 63 5.80 9.64 2.28
CA GLY A 63 5.22 9.73 3.60
C GLY A 63 4.71 8.37 4.04
N SER A 64 4.13 8.34 5.24
CA SER A 64 3.45 7.17 5.76
C SER A 64 1.95 7.25 5.45
N GLY A 65 1.34 6.15 5.02
CA GLY A 65 -0.10 6.08 4.76
C GLY A 65 -0.63 7.22 3.87
N ALA A 66 -1.46 8.08 4.46
CA ALA A 66 -2.09 9.23 3.79
C ALA A 66 -1.13 10.40 3.49
N GLU A 67 0.07 10.44 4.10
CA GLU A 67 1.08 11.45 3.79
C GLU A 67 1.87 11.10 2.50
N SER A 68 1.80 9.83 2.07
CA SER A 68 2.38 9.41 0.81
C SER A 68 1.48 9.83 -0.35
N GLU A 69 2.07 10.36 -1.41
CA GLU A 69 1.34 10.66 -2.64
C GLU A 69 1.72 9.64 -3.70
N ILE A 70 0.70 9.08 -4.36
CA ILE A 70 0.85 8.11 -5.44
C ILE A 70 0.03 8.59 -6.64
N LYS A 71 0.49 8.26 -7.85
CA LYS A 71 -0.18 8.64 -9.09
C LYS A 71 -0.14 7.57 -10.17
N ASP A 72 -1.32 7.25 -10.69
CA ASP A 72 -1.55 6.32 -11.80
C ASP A 72 -0.93 4.93 -11.54
N VAL A 73 -1.34 4.29 -10.44
CA VAL A 73 -0.94 2.92 -10.09
C VAL A 73 -1.34 1.95 -11.20
N ARG A 74 -0.40 1.14 -11.68
CA ARG A 74 -0.65 0.13 -12.73
C ARG A 74 -0.35 -1.30 -12.33
N GLY A 75 0.59 -1.50 -11.41
CA GLY A 75 1.05 -2.81 -11.02
C GLY A 75 1.37 -2.86 -9.54
N LEU A 76 1.07 -4.00 -8.94
CA LEU A 76 1.32 -4.32 -7.54
C LEU A 76 2.03 -5.69 -7.48
N ALA A 77 3.10 -5.80 -6.71
CA ALA A 77 3.77 -7.08 -6.47
C ALA A 77 4.46 -7.08 -5.12
N PHE A 78 4.28 -8.14 -4.34
CA PHE A 78 5.00 -8.31 -3.09
C PHE A 78 6.41 -8.86 -3.32
N SER A 79 7.35 -8.49 -2.44
CA SER A 79 8.61 -9.19 -2.27
C SER A 79 8.38 -10.63 -1.82
N PRO A 80 9.33 -11.56 -2.08
CA PRO A 80 9.17 -12.98 -1.70
C PRO A 80 8.96 -13.22 -0.20
N ASP A 81 9.47 -12.33 0.66
CA ASP A 81 9.29 -12.39 2.11
C ASP A 81 7.98 -11.72 2.59
N GLY A 82 7.20 -11.16 1.67
CA GLY A 82 5.93 -10.49 1.93
C GLY A 82 6.03 -9.16 2.67
N GLN A 83 7.23 -8.65 2.93
CA GLN A 83 7.42 -7.45 3.75
C GLN A 83 7.42 -6.15 2.96
N THR A 84 7.46 -6.21 1.62
CA THR A 84 7.50 -5.03 0.76
C THR A 84 6.51 -5.18 -0.39
N LEU A 85 5.64 -4.20 -0.60
CA LEU A 85 4.82 -4.10 -1.80
C LEU A 85 5.45 -3.10 -2.78
N TYR A 86 5.81 -3.58 -3.96
CA TYR A 86 6.23 -2.73 -5.08
C TYR A 86 5.02 -2.23 -5.85
N VAL A 87 5.01 -0.93 -6.11
CA VAL A 87 3.95 -0.21 -6.81
C VAL A 87 4.54 0.44 -8.05
N VAL A 88 4.00 0.12 -9.22
CA VAL A 88 4.38 0.77 -10.49
C VAL A 88 3.49 1.99 -10.73
N GLU A 89 4.10 3.17 -10.81
CA GLU A 89 3.41 4.44 -11.04
C GLU A 89 3.68 4.94 -12.46
N ARG A 90 2.65 4.85 -13.33
CA ARG A 90 2.82 5.15 -14.75
C ARG A 90 3.08 6.62 -15.03
N GLN A 91 2.48 7.55 -14.29
CA GLN A 91 2.64 8.98 -14.53
C GLN A 91 3.81 9.62 -13.79
N ASN A 92 4.27 9.01 -12.70
CA ASN A 92 5.48 9.43 -12.01
C ASN A 92 6.75 8.75 -12.57
N HIS A 93 6.59 7.78 -13.49
CA HIS A 93 7.68 7.06 -14.15
C HIS A 93 8.61 6.36 -13.14
N MET A 94 8.02 5.82 -12.06
CA MET A 94 8.79 5.25 -10.95
C MET A 94 8.18 3.96 -10.43
N ILE A 95 9.00 3.22 -9.69
CA ILE A 95 8.54 2.12 -8.84
C ILE A 95 8.74 2.59 -7.41
N LYS A 96 7.67 2.57 -6.62
CA LYS A 96 7.76 2.83 -5.17
C LYS A 96 7.65 1.53 -4.39
N ALA A 97 8.40 1.40 -3.30
CA ALA A 97 8.40 0.24 -2.42
C ALA A 97 7.77 0.55 -1.05
N ILE A 98 6.57 0.03 -0.77
CA ILE A 98 5.88 0.15 0.51
C ILE A 98 6.39 -0.92 1.45
N ARG A 99 6.95 -0.53 2.59
CA ARG A 99 7.17 -1.48 3.67
C ARG A 99 5.82 -1.84 4.30
N MET A 100 5.50 -3.12 4.22
CA MET A 100 4.32 -3.72 4.79
C MET A 100 4.69 -4.25 6.16
N CYS A 101 3.88 -3.96 7.15
CA CYS A 101 4.07 -4.61 8.43
C CYS A 101 3.38 -5.95 8.53
N PRO A 102 3.98 -6.89 9.27
CA PRO A 102 3.31 -8.13 9.62
C PRO A 102 1.98 -7.82 10.31
N THR A 103 0.95 -8.58 9.98
CA THR A 103 -0.41 -8.58 10.56
C THR A 103 -0.47 -8.59 12.09
N LYS A 104 0.64 -8.84 12.78
CA LYS A 104 0.75 -8.82 14.24
C LYS A 104 1.18 -7.48 14.84
N CYS A 105 1.65 -6.52 14.04
CA CYS A 105 2.06 -5.22 14.56
C CYS A 105 0.93 -4.22 14.42
N ASN A 106 0.26 -3.96 15.55
CA ASN A 106 -0.79 -2.95 15.68
C ASN A 106 -0.32 -1.57 15.12
N ALA A 107 -1.15 -0.97 14.27
CA ALA A 107 -1.19 0.45 13.83
C ALA A 107 0.08 1.23 13.37
N GLN A 108 1.32 0.76 13.56
CA GLN A 108 2.53 1.62 13.44
C GLN A 108 3.39 1.40 12.18
N CYS A 109 2.79 0.84 11.15
CA CYS A 109 3.49 -0.23 10.47
C CYS A 109 3.39 -0.17 8.92
N ALA A 110 2.67 0.83 8.40
CA ALA A 110 2.84 1.31 7.02
C ALA A 110 4.00 2.33 6.93
N THR A 111 5.11 2.06 7.63
CA THR A 111 6.23 2.99 7.81
C THR A 111 7.45 2.52 7.03
N GLY A 112 7.67 3.13 5.87
CA GLY A 112 8.94 3.03 5.15
C GLY A 112 8.76 2.94 3.64
N TYR A 113 9.22 3.96 2.93
CA TYR A 113 9.28 3.98 1.47
C TYR A 113 10.71 4.25 1.00
N TYR A 114 11.23 3.40 0.11
CA TYR A 114 12.47 3.67 -0.62
C TYR A 114 12.12 4.31 -1.95
N GLN A 115 12.58 5.55 -2.14
CA GLN A 115 12.18 6.37 -3.28
C GLN A 115 12.96 6.08 -4.56
N ASN A 116 14.01 5.25 -4.50
CA ASN A 116 14.80 4.74 -5.61
C ASN A 116 15.51 3.46 -5.13
N LEU A 117 15.84 2.52 -6.01
CA LEU A 117 16.70 1.35 -5.71
C LEU A 117 18.15 1.74 -5.38
N GLU A 118 18.38 2.88 -4.76
CA GLU A 118 19.67 3.26 -4.19
C GLU A 118 19.67 2.91 -2.70
N THR A 119 20.47 1.90 -2.41
CA THR A 119 20.70 1.26 -1.12
C THR A 119 21.07 2.28 -0.03
N SER A 120 20.16 2.57 0.89
CA SER A 120 20.58 2.92 2.26
C SER A 120 19.49 2.58 3.27
N CYS A 121 19.76 1.55 4.08
CA CYS A 121 18.99 1.30 5.29
C CYS A 121 19.34 2.38 6.31
N HIS A 122 18.40 3.25 6.67
CA HIS A 122 18.57 4.19 7.77
C HIS A 122 18.32 3.45 9.10
N PRO A 123 19.31 3.35 10.02
CA PRO A 123 19.24 2.48 11.20
C PRO A 123 18.32 2.98 12.33
N ASP A 124 17.80 4.21 12.26
CA ASP A 124 17.15 4.85 13.41
C ASP A 124 15.64 4.61 13.57
N PHE A 125 15.01 3.71 12.79
CA PHE A 125 13.55 3.51 12.82
C PHE A 125 13.04 2.27 13.58
N PHE A 126 13.89 1.53 14.29
CA PHE A 126 13.45 0.34 15.04
C PHE A 126 14.16 0.12 16.38
N PRO A 127 13.58 0.54 17.52
CA PRO A 127 13.72 -0.17 18.77
C PRO A 127 12.45 -1.00 19.00
N SER A 128 12.62 -2.30 19.24
CA SER A 128 11.57 -3.28 19.63
C SER A 128 10.70 -3.90 18.53
N CYS A 129 11.36 -4.68 17.67
CA CYS A 129 10.80 -5.96 17.21
C CYS A 129 11.91 -7.01 17.34
N ALA A 130 12.21 -7.40 18.59
CA ALA A 130 13.06 -8.53 18.89
C ALA A 130 12.39 -9.35 20.01
N ALA A 131 12.06 -10.59 19.65
CA ALA A 131 11.45 -11.66 20.45
C ALA A 131 9.99 -11.47 20.91
#